data_AF-A0A511NLU6-F1
#
_entry.id   AF-A0A511NLU6-F1
#
_cell.length_a   1.000
_cell.length_b   1.000
_cell.length_c   1.000
_cell.angle_alpha   90.00
_cell.angle_beta   90.00
_cell.angle_gamma   90.00
#
_symmetry.space_group_name_H-M   'P 1'
#
loop_
_entity.id
_entity.type
_entity.pdbx_description
1 polymer ?
#
loop_
_entity_poly.entity_id
_entity_poly.type
_entity_poly.pdbx_seq_one_letter_code
_entity_poly.pdbx_strand_id
1 'polypeptide(L)'
;MLKLFKVKNKVLSMAKTGDIKIEIDSYNNDSIFDLVDFINAFEEESWSLNDHGNISYLPLHDDDNYDWKIKPISFRREIIPLLKEKQKCNETIGVNFYSNKYNTGFSLLVYNNYNTINFILYNNVKRIEELSITDFSWYIKKIIPILNRLDIDYEYISCSEG
;
A
#
# COMPACT_ATOMS: atom_id res chain seq x y z
N MET A 1 -17.13 -32.43 39.95
CA MET A 1 -16.96 -31.03 39.46
C MET A 1 -15.55 -30.92 38.87
N LEU A 2 -15.39 -31.18 37.56
CA LEU A 2 -14.08 -31.10 36.89
C LEU A 2 -13.81 -29.65 36.45
N LYS A 3 -12.71 -29.05 36.89
CA LYS A 3 -12.20 -27.77 36.36
C LYS A 3 -11.37 -28.06 35.10
N LEU A 4 -11.90 -27.70 33.94
CA LEU A 4 -11.16 -27.61 32.69
C LEU A 4 -10.24 -26.39 32.73
N PHE A 5 -8.93 -26.60 32.85
CA PHE A 5 -7.95 -25.56 32.62
C PHE A 5 -7.86 -25.27 31.11
N LYS A 6 -8.36 -24.11 30.69
CA LYS A 6 -8.08 -23.56 29.36
C LYS A 6 -6.60 -23.16 29.30
N VAL A 7 -5.78 -23.99 28.69
CA VAL A 7 -4.42 -23.61 28.28
C VAL A 7 -4.57 -22.57 27.17
N LYS A 8 -4.37 -21.29 27.49
CA LYS A 8 -4.17 -20.25 26.48
C LYS A 8 -2.77 -20.45 25.90
N ASN A 9 -2.66 -21.32 24.90
CA ASN A 9 -1.53 -21.26 23.97
C ASN A 9 -1.70 -20.00 23.14
N LYS A 10 -1.16 -18.88 23.64
CA LYS A 10 -0.96 -17.68 22.85
C LYS A 10 0.20 -17.98 21.90
N VAL A 11 -0.11 -18.65 20.80
CA VAL A 11 0.78 -18.67 19.64
C VAL A 11 1.01 -17.20 19.31
N LEU A 12 2.27 -16.77 19.35
CA LEU A 12 2.69 -15.51 18.79
C LEU A 12 2.34 -15.58 17.30
N SER A 13 1.16 -15.08 16.92
CA SER A 13 0.82 -14.99 15.50
C SER A 13 1.83 -14.03 14.89
N MET A 14 2.66 -14.52 13.96
CA MET A 14 3.32 -13.63 13.02
C MET A 14 2.24 -12.71 12.45
N ALA A 15 2.53 -11.41 12.35
CA ALA A 15 1.57 -10.48 11.78
C ALA A 15 1.27 -10.94 10.36
N LYS A 16 0.08 -11.51 10.13
CA LYS A 16 -0.36 -11.90 8.81
C LYS A 16 -0.41 -10.66 7.94
N THR A 17 0.30 -10.63 6.83
CA THR A 17 0.22 -9.54 5.87
C THR A 17 -0.84 -9.90 4.82
N GLY A 18 -1.64 -8.91 4.43
CA GLY A 18 -2.54 -9.03 3.30
C GLY A 18 -1.98 -8.28 2.12
N ASP A 19 -2.27 -8.72 0.91
CA ASP A 19 -1.87 -8.06 -0.33
C ASP A 19 -3.12 -7.85 -1.19
N ILE A 20 -3.24 -6.66 -1.78
CA ILE A 20 -4.22 -6.36 -2.83
C ILE A 20 -3.44 -5.97 -4.08
N LYS A 21 -3.42 -6.86 -5.06
CA LYS A 21 -2.75 -6.61 -6.34
C LYS A 21 -3.79 -6.27 -7.41
N ILE A 22 -3.52 -5.22 -8.16
CA ILE A 22 -4.34 -4.70 -9.25
C ILE A 22 -3.50 -4.72 -10.52
N GLU A 23 -3.98 -5.41 -11.54
CA GLU A 23 -3.39 -5.44 -12.87
C GLU A 23 -4.12 -4.40 -13.74
N ILE A 24 -3.37 -3.42 -14.22
CA ILE A 24 -3.84 -2.29 -15.03
C ILE A 24 -4.06 -2.76 -16.46
N ASP A 25 -5.14 -2.30 -17.08
CA ASP A 25 -5.43 -2.54 -18.49
C ASP A 25 -4.46 -1.73 -19.36
N SER A 26 -3.39 -2.39 -19.80
CA SER A 26 -2.36 -1.75 -20.63
C SER A 26 -2.82 -1.38 -22.04
N TYR A 27 -3.97 -1.89 -22.50
CA TYR A 27 -4.52 -1.55 -23.82
C TYR A 27 -5.34 -0.27 -23.81
N ASN A 28 -6.03 0.03 -22.71
CA ASN A 28 -6.88 1.21 -22.58
C ASN A 28 -6.17 2.40 -21.89
N ASN A 29 -5.07 2.17 -21.19
CA ASN A 29 -4.26 3.24 -20.59
C ASN A 29 -3.15 3.72 -21.52
N ASP A 30 -3.45 4.70 -22.38
CA ASP A 30 -2.49 5.32 -23.32
C ASP A 30 -1.35 6.09 -22.62
N SER A 31 -1.48 6.39 -21.32
CA SER A 31 -0.44 7.04 -20.53
C SER A 31 -0.34 6.49 -19.11
N ILE A 32 0.88 6.34 -18.62
CA ILE A 32 1.14 6.06 -17.21
C ILE A 32 0.58 7.23 -16.37
N PHE A 33 -0.17 6.93 -15.31
CA PHE A 33 -0.68 7.94 -14.38
C PHE A 33 0.47 8.80 -13.80
N ASP A 34 0.22 10.09 -13.51
CA ASP A 34 1.21 10.90 -12.80
C ASP A 34 1.26 10.48 -11.32
N LEU A 35 2.43 10.09 -10.82
CA LEU A 35 2.57 9.63 -9.44
C LEU A 35 2.20 10.68 -8.40
N VAL A 36 2.43 11.97 -8.67
CA VAL A 36 2.05 13.02 -7.71
C VAL A 36 0.54 13.17 -7.66
N ASP A 37 -0.15 13.10 -8.79
CA ASP A 37 -1.61 13.09 -8.83
C ASP A 37 -2.17 11.86 -8.10
N PHE A 38 -1.54 10.69 -8.29
CA PHE A 38 -1.87 9.47 -7.55
C PHE A 38 -1.72 9.67 -6.03
N ILE A 39 -0.58 10.18 -5.57
CA ILE A 39 -0.33 10.44 -4.14
C ILE A 39 -1.35 11.44 -3.59
N ASN A 40 -1.60 12.55 -4.31
CA ASN A 40 -2.54 13.57 -3.88
C ASN A 40 -3.96 13.01 -3.76
N ALA A 41 -4.39 12.16 -4.69
CA ALA A 41 -5.72 11.55 -4.65
C ALA A 41 -5.90 10.64 -3.42
N PHE A 42 -4.84 9.93 -2.98
CA PHE A 42 -4.87 9.20 -1.71
C PHE A 42 -4.86 10.14 -0.50
N GLU A 43 -4.11 11.25 -0.55
CA GLU A 43 -4.09 12.25 0.52
C GLU A 43 -5.46 12.91 0.75
N GLU A 44 -6.22 13.16 -0.32
CA GLU A 44 -7.62 13.63 -0.26
C GLU A 44 -8.54 12.66 0.49
N GLU A 45 -8.27 11.35 0.42
CA GLU A 45 -9.06 10.29 1.08
C GLU A 45 -8.55 9.91 2.48
N SER A 46 -7.85 10.84 3.14
CA SER A 46 -7.30 10.69 4.50
C SER A 46 -6.15 9.68 4.65
N TRP A 47 -5.50 9.29 3.55
CA TRP A 47 -4.20 8.63 3.61
C TRP A 47 -3.09 9.68 3.67
N SER A 48 -1.90 9.32 4.11
CA SER A 48 -0.79 10.26 4.17
C SER A 48 0.52 9.52 4.05
N LEU A 49 1.51 10.15 3.41
CA LEU A 49 2.90 9.69 3.48
C LEU A 49 3.51 9.85 4.88
N ASN A 50 2.84 10.59 5.77
CA ASN A 50 3.26 10.79 7.15
C ASN A 50 2.87 9.58 8.02
N ASP A 51 3.79 8.63 8.12
CA ASP A 51 3.73 7.52 9.07
C ASP A 51 4.45 7.92 10.36
N HIS A 52 3.70 8.43 11.34
CA HIS A 52 4.18 8.82 12.66
C HIS A 52 5.40 9.77 12.65
N GLY A 53 5.40 10.75 11.76
CA GLY A 53 6.46 11.75 11.60
C GLY A 53 7.52 11.39 10.56
N ASN A 54 7.39 10.25 9.87
CA ASN A 54 8.33 9.77 8.87
C ASN A 54 7.67 9.47 7.52
N ILE A 55 8.47 9.41 6.47
CA ILE A 55 8.14 8.84 5.16
C ILE A 55 9.06 7.65 4.95
N SER A 56 8.47 6.52 4.54
CA SER A 56 9.24 5.36 4.06
C SER A 56 9.04 5.20 2.56
N TYR A 57 10.12 4.99 1.83
CA TYR A 57 10.12 4.94 0.37
C TYR A 57 11.26 4.07 -0.19
N LEU A 58 11.13 3.62 -1.43
CA LEU A 58 12.23 2.99 -2.18
C LEU A 58 13.09 4.06 -2.86
N PRO A 59 14.43 4.05 -2.66
CA PRO A 59 15.32 5.05 -3.24
C PRO A 59 15.51 4.82 -4.74
N LEU A 60 15.92 5.86 -5.48
CA LEU A 60 16.28 5.74 -6.90
C LEU A 60 17.47 4.78 -7.08
N HIS A 61 17.44 3.97 -8.14
CA HIS A 61 18.46 2.97 -8.47
C HIS A 61 18.67 1.93 -7.35
N ASP A 62 17.58 1.42 -6.79
CA ASP A 62 17.62 0.34 -5.78
C ASP A 62 17.72 -1.06 -6.39
N ASP A 63 17.70 -1.18 -7.72
CA ASP A 63 17.85 -2.43 -8.50
C ASP A 63 16.95 -3.58 -7.98
N ASP A 64 15.71 -3.25 -7.62
CA ASP A 64 14.71 -4.18 -7.04
C ASP A 64 15.21 -4.94 -5.79
N ASN A 65 16.18 -4.37 -5.04
CA ASN A 65 16.63 -4.92 -3.75
C ASN A 65 15.65 -4.62 -2.60
N TYR A 66 14.63 -3.78 -2.83
CA TYR A 66 13.65 -3.35 -1.83
C TYR A 66 14.29 -2.73 -0.58
N ASP A 67 15.35 -1.93 -0.77
CA ASP A 67 16.13 -1.27 0.27
C ASP A 67 15.42 -0.02 0.84
N TRP A 68 14.23 -0.21 1.42
CA TRP A 68 13.39 0.84 2.00
C TRP A 68 14.18 1.81 2.87
N LYS A 69 14.06 3.11 2.58
CA LYS A 69 14.65 4.19 3.38
C LYS A 69 13.56 4.90 4.15
N ILE A 70 13.89 5.31 5.37
CA ILE A 70 13.03 6.09 6.25
C ILE A 70 13.67 7.46 6.44
N LYS A 71 12.87 8.52 6.27
CA LYS A 71 13.28 9.91 6.53
C LYS A 71 12.18 10.64 7.30
N PRO A 72 12.51 11.69 8.07
CA PRO A 72 11.49 12.54 8.66
C PRO A 72 10.57 13.15 7.60
N ILE A 73 9.29 13.35 7.93
CA ILE A 73 8.26 13.92 7.03
C ILE A 73 8.65 15.29 6.45
N SER A 74 9.53 16.03 7.14
CA SER A 74 10.08 17.30 6.65
C SER A 74 10.82 17.16 5.31
N PHE A 75 11.31 15.97 4.97
CA PHE A 75 11.99 15.65 3.71
C PHE A 75 11.03 15.37 2.54
N ARG A 76 9.70 15.49 2.71
CA ARG A 76 8.70 15.22 1.65
C ARG A 76 9.02 15.93 0.34
N ARG A 77 9.45 17.20 0.40
CA ARG A 77 9.76 18.01 -0.80
C ARG A 77 10.96 17.47 -1.59
N GLU A 78 11.85 16.72 -0.96
CA GLU A 78 13.01 16.10 -1.59
C GLU A 78 12.67 14.68 -2.10
N ILE A 79 11.81 13.96 -1.38
CA ILE A 79 11.43 12.58 -1.70
C ILE A 79 10.48 12.51 -2.90
N ILE A 80 9.50 13.41 -2.99
CA ILE A 80 8.53 13.40 -4.10
C ILE A 80 9.23 13.50 -5.48
N PRO A 81 10.18 14.42 -5.72
CA PRO A 81 10.96 14.44 -6.96
C PRO A 81 11.74 13.15 -7.22
N LEU A 82 12.31 12.50 -6.20
CA LEU A 82 13.02 11.23 -6.37
C LEU A 82 12.10 10.12 -6.87
N LEU A 83 10.88 10.04 -6.32
CA LEU A 83 9.88 9.08 -6.78
C LEU A 83 9.40 9.37 -8.21
N LYS A 84 9.26 10.65 -8.57
CA LYS A 84 8.98 11.05 -9.96
C LYS A 84 10.13 10.67 -10.90
N GLU A 85 11.37 10.75 -10.44
CA GLU A 85 12.52 10.32 -11.24
C GLU A 85 12.54 8.80 -11.43
N LYS A 86 12.21 8.02 -10.38
CA LYS A 86 11.99 6.57 -10.52
C LYS A 86 10.95 6.25 -11.58
N GLN A 87 9.85 7.00 -11.63
CA GLN A 87 8.83 6.85 -12.66
C GLN A 87 9.38 7.05 -14.08
N LYS A 88 10.24 8.06 -14.29
CA LYS A 88 10.87 8.32 -15.59
C LYS A 88 11.89 7.26 -15.98
N CYS A 89 12.56 6.67 -15.00
CA CYS A 89 13.55 5.60 -15.19
C CYS A 89 12.91 4.21 -15.40
N ASN A 90 11.58 4.09 -15.41
CA ASN A 90 10.87 2.81 -15.45
C ASN A 90 11.24 1.87 -14.27
N GLU A 91 11.51 2.45 -13.10
CA GLU A 91 11.81 1.69 -11.88
C GLU A 91 10.55 1.43 -11.04
N THR A 92 10.60 0.37 -10.24
CA THR A 92 9.57 0.07 -9.23
C THR A 92 9.46 1.22 -8.23
N ILE A 93 8.28 1.82 -8.10
CA ILE A 93 8.01 2.88 -7.14
C ILE A 93 7.49 2.24 -5.85
N GLY A 94 8.10 2.58 -4.72
CA GLY A 94 7.63 2.14 -3.41
C GLY A 94 7.47 3.30 -2.45
N VAL A 95 6.29 3.42 -1.83
CA VAL A 95 6.03 4.42 -0.80
C VAL A 95 4.98 3.93 0.20
N ASN A 96 5.15 4.31 1.45
CA ASN A 96 4.26 3.94 2.54
C ASN A 96 3.16 4.99 2.77
N PHE A 97 1.92 4.52 2.92
CA PHE A 97 0.79 5.34 3.33
C PHE A 97 0.28 4.91 4.71
N TYR A 98 -0.11 5.90 5.51
CA TYR A 98 -0.75 5.70 6.80
C TYR A 98 -1.94 6.64 6.96
N SER A 99 -3.03 6.15 7.54
CA SER A 99 -4.20 6.96 7.88
C SER A 99 -4.39 7.03 9.39
N ASN A 100 -4.25 8.22 9.98
CA ASN A 100 -4.61 8.46 11.38
C ASN A 100 -6.11 8.26 11.62
N LYS A 101 -6.94 8.61 10.63
CA LYS A 101 -8.41 8.45 10.70
C LYS A 101 -8.80 6.98 10.81
N TYR A 102 -8.18 6.13 9.99
CA TYR A 102 -8.50 4.71 9.98
C TYR A 102 -7.62 3.88 10.91
N ASN A 103 -6.53 4.44 11.43
CA ASN A 103 -5.52 3.76 12.24
C ASN A 103 -5.02 2.49 11.54
N THR A 104 -4.59 2.60 10.29
CA THR A 104 -4.00 1.51 9.48
C THR A 104 -3.18 2.12 8.32
N GLY A 105 -2.31 1.32 7.71
CA GLY A 105 -1.49 1.71 6.57
C GLY A 105 -1.37 0.61 5.51
N PHE A 106 -0.61 0.92 4.46
CA PHE A 106 -0.18 -0.04 3.44
C PHE A 106 1.05 0.49 2.70
N SER A 107 1.83 -0.42 2.12
CA SER A 107 2.92 -0.07 1.20
C SER A 107 2.31 -0.10 -0.17
N LEU A 108 2.45 0.99 -0.89
CA LEU A 108 2.19 1.03 -2.31
C LEU A 108 3.46 0.60 -3.03
N LEU A 109 3.36 -0.44 -3.86
CA LEU A 109 4.34 -0.77 -4.88
C LEU A 109 3.69 -0.62 -6.25
N VAL A 110 4.32 0.15 -7.12
CA VAL A 110 3.98 0.22 -8.55
C VAL A 110 5.15 -0.38 -9.29
N TYR A 111 4.96 -1.57 -9.85
CA TYR A 111 6.05 -2.28 -10.52
C TYR A 111 6.47 -1.59 -11.81
N ASN A 112 7.70 -1.84 -12.22
CA ASN A 112 8.21 -1.41 -13.52
C ASN A 112 7.26 -1.83 -14.65
N ASN A 113 7.23 -1.05 -15.73
CA ASN A 113 6.22 -1.09 -16.80
C ASN A 113 4.81 -0.66 -16.38
N TYR A 114 4.61 -0.31 -15.11
CA TYR A 114 3.41 0.33 -14.58
C TYR A 114 2.10 -0.41 -14.86
N ASN A 115 2.16 -1.73 -15.08
CA ASN A 115 0.98 -2.57 -15.34
C ASN A 115 0.42 -3.23 -14.07
N THR A 116 1.13 -3.10 -12.94
CA THR A 116 0.76 -3.76 -11.69
C THR A 116 0.96 -2.82 -10.52
N ILE A 117 -0.10 -2.61 -9.74
CA ILE A 117 -0.08 -1.91 -8.46
C ILE A 117 -0.33 -2.96 -7.37
N ASN A 118 0.54 -3.01 -6.36
CA ASN A 118 0.35 -3.84 -5.17
C ASN A 118 0.24 -2.99 -3.92
N PHE A 119 -0.83 -3.21 -3.16
CA PHE A 119 -1.06 -2.64 -1.84
C PHE A 119 -0.75 -3.71 -0.80
N ILE A 120 0.42 -3.63 -0.19
CA ILE A 120 0.84 -4.54 0.87
C ILE A 120 0.31 -3.98 2.18
N LEU A 121 -0.68 -4.64 2.76
CA LEU A 121 -1.37 -4.23 3.97
C LEU A 121 -0.48 -4.52 5.19
N TYR A 122 0.06 -3.47 5.78
CA TYR A 122 0.89 -3.53 6.97
C TYR A 122 0.41 -2.47 7.99
N ASN A 123 0.68 -2.69 9.28
CA ASN A 123 0.21 -1.84 10.40
C ASN A 123 -1.31 -1.82 10.62
N ASN A 124 -1.74 -2.38 11.76
CA ASN A 124 -3.12 -2.36 12.25
C ASN A 124 -4.15 -2.77 11.17
N VAL A 125 -3.80 -3.81 10.38
CA VAL A 125 -4.60 -4.32 9.28
C VAL A 125 -6.04 -4.54 9.72
N LYS A 126 -7.02 -4.02 8.97
CA LYS A 126 -8.43 -4.22 9.27
C LYS A 126 -8.80 -5.69 9.13
N ARG A 127 -9.44 -6.23 10.17
CA ARG A 127 -9.83 -7.63 10.26
C ARG A 127 -11.33 -7.77 10.40
N ILE A 128 -11.85 -8.87 9.88
CA ILE A 128 -13.14 -9.40 10.30
C ILE A 128 -12.90 -10.09 11.64
N GLU A 129 -13.35 -9.48 12.74
CA GLU A 129 -12.94 -9.85 14.10
C GLU A 129 -13.19 -11.33 14.42
N GLU A 130 -14.32 -11.88 14.00
CA GLU A 130 -14.71 -13.26 14.31
C GLU A 130 -13.84 -14.30 13.59
N LEU A 131 -13.29 -13.94 12.43
CA LEU A 131 -12.52 -14.83 11.56
C LEU A 131 -11.01 -14.58 11.65
N SER A 132 -10.61 -13.43 12.21
CA SER A 132 -9.21 -12.98 12.26
C SER A 132 -8.52 -12.93 10.88
N ILE A 133 -9.29 -12.80 9.80
CA ILE A 133 -8.81 -12.62 8.42
C ILE A 133 -8.87 -11.14 8.04
N THR A 134 -8.04 -10.73 7.08
CA THR A 134 -8.08 -9.38 6.52
C THR A 134 -9.45 -9.06 5.90
N ASP A 135 -10.00 -7.89 6.21
CA ASP A 135 -11.20 -7.35 5.57
C ASP A 135 -10.83 -6.65 4.25
N PHE A 136 -10.54 -7.45 3.21
CA PHE A 136 -10.18 -6.92 1.88
C PHE A 136 -11.28 -6.04 1.29
N SER A 137 -12.56 -6.36 1.57
CA SER A 137 -13.69 -5.57 1.11
C SER A 137 -13.64 -4.13 1.62
N TRP A 138 -13.20 -3.92 2.86
CA TRP A 138 -13.03 -2.59 3.43
C TRP A 138 -11.96 -1.75 2.73
N TYR A 139 -10.86 -2.38 2.30
CA TYR A 139 -9.77 -1.73 1.57
C TYR A 139 -10.15 -1.46 0.11
N ILE A 140 -10.71 -2.44 -0.60
CA ILE A 140 -11.18 -2.29 -1.99
C ILE A 140 -12.15 -1.12 -2.11
N LYS A 141 -13.11 -0.98 -1.18
CA LYS A 141 -14.07 0.14 -1.14
C LYS A 141 -13.42 1.53 -0.99
N LYS A 142 -12.14 1.62 -0.63
CA LYS A 142 -11.39 2.88 -0.50
C LYS A 142 -10.39 3.09 -1.62
N ILE A 143 -9.78 2.02 -2.10
CA ILE A 143 -8.78 2.07 -3.17
C ILE A 143 -9.46 2.30 -4.52
N ILE A 144 -10.48 1.51 -4.86
CA ILE A 144 -11.09 1.53 -6.20
C ILE A 144 -11.70 2.88 -6.58
N PRO A 145 -12.44 3.58 -5.70
CA PRO A 145 -12.94 4.92 -6.04
C PRO A 145 -11.84 5.93 -6.39
N ILE A 146 -10.64 5.80 -5.79
CA ILE A 146 -9.49 6.65 -6.09
C ILE A 146 -8.96 6.34 -7.50
N LEU A 147 -8.79 5.05 -7.83
CA LEU A 147 -8.32 4.64 -9.16
C LEU A 147 -9.29 5.09 -10.25
N ASN A 148 -10.59 4.93 -10.02
CA ASN A 148 -11.62 5.39 -10.96
C ASN A 148 -11.61 6.90 -11.17
N ARG A 149 -11.26 7.69 -10.14
CA ARG A 149 -11.14 9.17 -10.26
C ARG A 149 -9.88 9.59 -11.03
N LEU A 150 -8.88 8.73 -11.05
CA LEU A 150 -7.63 8.93 -11.81
C LEU A 150 -7.72 8.35 -13.23
N ASP A 151 -8.91 7.89 -13.65
CA ASP A 151 -9.14 7.22 -14.93
C ASP A 151 -8.19 6.04 -15.17
N ILE A 152 -7.84 5.30 -14.11
CA ILE A 152 -6.98 4.11 -14.19
C ILE A 152 -7.88 2.90 -14.41
N ASP A 153 -7.90 2.39 -15.64
CA ASP A 153 -8.59 1.14 -15.98
C ASP A 153 -7.79 -0.08 -15.49
N TYR A 154 -8.48 -1.09 -14.97
CA TYR A 154 -7.89 -2.32 -14.46
C TYR A 154 -8.66 -3.55 -14.91
N GLU A 155 -7.95 -4.64 -15.19
CA GLU A 155 -8.54 -5.89 -15.68
C GLU A 155 -8.80 -6.87 -14.54
N TYR A 156 -7.92 -6.88 -13.54
CA TYR A 156 -7.91 -7.91 -12.51
C TYR A 156 -7.52 -7.35 -11.14
N ILE A 157 -8.23 -7.81 -10.11
CA ILE A 157 -7.94 -7.53 -8.71
C ILE A 157 -7.79 -8.87 -7.99
N SER A 158 -6.68 -9.07 -7.31
CA SER A 158 -6.47 -10.23 -6.42
C SER A 158 -6.20 -9.81 -4.99
N CYS A 159 -6.65 -10.65 -4.07
CA CYS A 159 -6.42 -10.49 -2.64
C CYS A 159 -5.84 -11.78 -2.08
N SER A 160 -4.76 -11.67 -1.32
CA SER A 160 -4.11 -12.81 -0.67
C SER A 160 -3.67 -12.45 0.75
N GLU A 161 -3.63 -13.44 1.63
CA GLU A 161 -3.13 -13.31 3.00
C GLU A 161 -2.22 -14.50 3.32
N GLY A 162 -1.05 -14.21 3.92
CA GLY A 162 -0.07 -15.20 4.40
C GLY A 162 -0.11 -15.39 5.90
#